data_AF-X1IAG5-F1
#
_entry.id   AF-X1IAG5-F1
#
_cell.length_a   1.000
_cell.length_b   1.000
_cell.length_c   1.000
_cell.angle_alpha   90.00
_cell.angle_beta   90.00
_cell.angle_gamma   90.00
#
_symmetry.space_group_name_H-M   'P 1'
#
loop_
_entity.id
_entity.type
_entity.pdbx_description
1 polymer ?
#
loop_
_entity_poly.entity_id
_entity_poly.type
_entity_poly.pdbx_seq_one_letter_code
_entity_poly.pdbx_strand_id
1 'polypeptide(L)' 'PSCELAGSLARGIFVMNPEEGLSLLNDLSEVDGILLAPEGGIAVSDSLFIWMGE' A
#
# COMPACT_ATOMS: atom_id res chain seq x y z
N PRO A 1 -9.84 2.50 -10.47
CA PRO A 1 -8.42 2.03 -10.46
C PRO A 1 -7.97 1.28 -11.75
N SER A 2 -6.69 1.38 -12.13
CA SER A 2 -6.08 0.73 -13.32
C SER A 2 -4.74 0.04 -13.02
N CYS A 3 -4.35 -0.96 -13.82
CA CYS A 3 -3.06 -1.66 -13.66
C CYS A 3 -1.85 -0.72 -13.83
N GLU A 4 -1.98 0.30 -14.70
CA GLU A 4 -0.94 1.30 -14.92
C GLU A 4 -0.70 2.15 -13.65
N LEU A 5 -1.79 2.54 -12.98
CA LEU A 5 -1.72 3.27 -11.72
C LEU A 5 -1.07 2.40 -10.63
N ALA A 6 -1.50 1.16 -10.48
CA ALA A 6 -0.92 0.23 -9.50
C ALA A 6 0.59 0.02 -9.72
N GLY A 7 1.02 -0.18 -10.97
CA GLY A 7 2.44 -0.34 -11.30
C GLY A 7 3.27 0.93 -11.05
N SER A 8 2.69 2.11 -11.28
CA SER A 8 3.36 3.39 -11.01
C SER A 8 3.49 3.65 -9.51
N LEU A 9 2.42 3.40 -8.75
CA LEU A 9 2.42 3.53 -7.29
C LEU A 9 3.38 2.54 -6.63
N ALA A 10 3.39 1.28 -7.04
CA ALA A 10 4.30 0.27 -6.49
C ALA A 10 5.78 0.68 -6.64
N ARG A 11 6.16 1.23 -7.81
CA ARG A 11 7.52 1.73 -8.04
C ARG A 11 7.84 2.97 -7.20
N GLY A 12 6.90 3.91 -7.11
CA GLY A 12 7.05 5.12 -6.30
C GLY A 12 7.20 4.81 -4.82
N ILE A 13 6.33 3.94 -4.30
CA ILE A 13 6.34 3.53 -2.89
C ILE A 13 7.60 2.71 -2.55
N PHE A 14 8.09 1.87 -3.46
CA PHE A 14 9.29 1.07 -3.22
C PHE A 14 10.56 1.92 -2.98
N VAL A 15 10.61 3.14 -3.51
CA VAL A 15 11.75 4.06 -3.28
C VAL A 15 11.52 5.03 -2.10
N MET A 16 10.36 5.00 -1.46
CA MET A 16 10.02 5.79 -0.28
C MET A 16 10.40 5.06 1.00
N ASN A 17 10.36 5.77 2.14
CA ASN A 17 10.32 5.09 3.42
C ASN A 17 9.00 4.30 3.57
N PRO A 18 8.98 3.12 4.21
CA PRO A 18 7.77 2.31 4.32
C PRO A 18 6.58 3.04 4.96
N GLU A 19 6.83 3.90 5.96
CA GLU A 19 5.80 4.71 6.63
C GLU A 19 5.16 5.73 5.68
N GLU A 20 5.99 6.40 4.85
CA GLU A 20 5.51 7.35 3.84
C GLU A 20 4.68 6.62 2.75
N GLY A 21 5.16 5.45 2.34
CA GLY A 21 4.46 4.59 1.38
C GLY A 21 3.09 4.15 1.87
N LEU A 22 2.99 3.74 3.15
CA LEU A 22 1.72 3.37 3.77
C LEU A 22 0.78 4.57 3.93
N SER A 23 1.30 5.72 4.36
CA SER A 23 0.52 6.96 4.47
C SER A 23 -0.07 7.35 3.11
N LEU A 24 0.71 7.27 2.04
CA LEU A 24 0.23 7.55 0.68
C LEU A 24 -0.89 6.59 0.25
N LEU A 25 -0.78 5.30 0.57
CA LEU A 25 -1.84 4.33 0.28
C LEU A 25 -3.13 4.68 1.05
N ASN A 26 -3.02 5.07 2.32
CA ASN A 26 -4.16 5.45 3.14
C ASN A 26 -4.82 6.76 2.69
N ASP A 27 -4.07 7.68 2.08
CA ASP A 27 -4.61 8.90 1.48
C ASP A 27 -5.38 8.64 0.16
N LEU A 28 -5.17 7.49 -0.47
CA LEU A 28 -5.77 7.12 -1.76
C LEU A 28 -6.94 6.15 -1.58
N SER A 29 -8.14 6.66 -1.34
CA SER A 29 -9.36 5.88 -1.05
C SER A 29 -9.78 4.85 -2.11
N GLU A 30 -9.21 4.89 -3.32
CA GLU A 30 -9.50 3.95 -4.42
C GLU A 30 -8.40 2.89 -4.64
N VAL A 31 -7.37 2.89 -3.79
CA VAL A 31 -6.20 2.02 -3.94
C VAL A 31 -5.96 1.26 -2.65
N ASP A 32 -5.96 -0.06 -2.76
CA ASP A 32 -5.53 -0.97 -1.70
C ASP A 32 -4.08 -1.37 -1.89
N GLY A 33 -3.35 -1.57 -0.78
CA GLY A 33 -1.95 -1.99 -0.85
C GLY A 33 -1.45 -2.73 0.39
N ILE A 34 -0.41 -3.54 0.17
CA ILE A 34 0.33 -4.26 1.20
C ILE A 34 1.81 -3.98 1.00
N LEU A 35 2.51 -3.66 2.08
CA LEU A 35 3.97 -3.57 2.12
C LEU A 35 4.51 -4.75 2.93
N LEU A 36 5.49 -5.44 2.35
CA LEU A 36 6.20 -6.56 2.98
C LEU A 36 7.63 -6.12 3.27
N ALA A 37 7.99 -6.07 4.54
CA ALA A 37 9.34 -5.82 4.98
C ALA A 37 10.21 -7.09 4.79
N PRO A 38 11.52 -6.97 4.51
CA PRO A 38 12.42 -8.11 4.37
C PRO A 38 12.41 -9.09 5.56
N GLU A 39 12.21 -8.56 6.77
CA GLU A 39 12.09 -9.29 8.03
C GLU A 39 10.73 -9.98 8.24
N GLY A 40 9.81 -9.86 7.27
CA GLY A 40 8.47 -10.45 7.33
C GLY A 40 7.41 -9.56 8.00
N GLY A 41 7.73 -8.30 8.29
CA GLY A 41 6.74 -7.31 8.73
C GLY A 41 5.73 -7.02 7.62
N ILE A 42 4.45 -6.89 7.98
CA ILE A 42 3.36 -6.59 7.06
C ILE A 42 2.71 -5.28 7.48
N ALA A 43 2.60 -4.33 6.56
CA ALA A 43 1.77 -3.15 6.71
C ALA A 43 0.70 -3.15 5.61
N VAL A 44 -0.53 -2.83 5.99
CA VAL A 44 -1.71 -2.96 5.12
C VAL A 44 -2.45 -1.64 5.12
N SER A 45 -2.91 -1.18 3.95
CA SER A 45 -3.76 0.01 3.88
C SER A 45 -5.08 -0.20 4.62
N ASP A 46 -5.60 0.84 5.24
CA ASP A 46 -6.79 0.78 6.09
C ASP A 46 -8.01 0.22 5.33
N SER A 47 -8.13 0.60 4.05
CA SER A 47 -9.17 0.14 3.14
C SER A 47 -9.13 -1.37 2.88
N LEU A 48 -7.93 -1.96 2.85
CA LEU A 48 -7.73 -3.39 2.64
C LEU A 48 -7.96 -4.18 3.92
N PHE A 49 -7.68 -3.60 5.09
CA PHE A 49 -7.98 -4.20 6.39
C PHE A 49 -9.48 -4.50 6.53
N ILE A 50 -10.34 -3.56 6.10
CA ILE A 50 -11.80 -3.71 6.09
C ILE A 50 -12.26 -4.90 5.21
N TRP A 51 -11.57 -5.15 4.10
CA TRP A 51 -11.88 -6.26 3.20
C TRP A 51 -11.49 -7.64 3.77
N MET A 52 -10.49 -7.69 4.66
CA MET A 52 -10.03 -8.95 5.26
C MET A 52 -10.96 -9.46 6.39
N GLY A 53 -11.97 -8.69 6.79
CA GLY A 53 -13.03 -9.14 7.67
C GLY A 53 -12.70 -9.11 9.17
N GLU A 54 -11.77 -8.24 9.59
CA GLU A 54 -11.57 -7.89 11.00
C GLU A 54 -12.26 -6.58 11.39
#